data_AF-A0A7V8IXJ8-F1
#
_entry.id   AF-A0A7V8IXJ8-F1
#
_cell.length_a   1.000
_cell.length_b   1.000
_cell.length_c   1.000
_cell.angle_alpha   90.00
_cell.angle_beta   90.00
_cell.angle_gamma   90.00
#
_symmetry.space_group_name_H-M   'P 1'
#
loop_
_entity.id
_entity.type
_entity.pdbx_description
1 polymer ?
#
loop_
_entity_poly.entity_id
_entity_poly.type
_entity_poly.pdbx_seq_one_letter_code
_entity_poly.pdbx_strand_id
1 'polypeptide(L)'
;MAHSRSAKKRVRQSDKRRIVNRALKARFRSQMKKVLVLAKAKGDGVQKEYRELVSWLDKAAAKHVIHKNAASRYKSRVAAKIKSLAAAAK
;
A
#
# COMPACT_ATOMS: atom_id res chain seq x y z
N MET A 1 10.78 -1.54 30.01
CA MET A 1 11.42 -0.21 29.90
C MET A 1 12.83 -0.42 29.32
N ALA A 2 13.37 0.49 28.53
CA ALA A 2 14.68 0.30 27.90
C ALA A 2 15.80 0.70 28.89
N HIS A 3 16.40 -0.27 29.57
CA HIS A 3 17.35 -0.01 30.66
C HIS A 3 18.78 0.29 30.18
N SER A 4 19.20 -0.26 29.03
CA SER A 4 20.53 0.01 28.45
C SER A 4 20.55 1.22 27.51
N ARG A 5 21.72 1.87 27.37
CA ARG A 5 21.90 3.02 26.44
C ARG A 5 21.59 2.62 24.98
N SER A 6 21.98 1.41 24.58
CA SER A 6 21.69 0.87 23.25
C SER A 6 20.18 0.64 23.04
N ALA A 7 19.46 0.14 24.04
CA ALA A 7 18.02 -0.04 23.98
C ALA A 7 17.29 1.32 23.85
N LYS A 8 17.66 2.33 24.65
CA LYS A 8 17.09 3.69 24.54
C LYS A 8 17.29 4.28 23.13
N LYS A 9 18.46 4.04 22.50
CA LYS A 9 18.71 4.44 21.10
C LYS A 9 17.80 3.70 20.12
N ARG A 10 17.59 2.40 20.29
CA ARG A 10 16.71 1.60 19.43
C ARG A 10 15.25 2.03 19.51
N VAL A 11 14.75 2.38 20.70
CA VAL A 11 13.39 2.94 20.87
C VAL A 11 13.22 4.21 20.02
N ARG A 12 14.13 5.19 20.16
CA ARG A 12 14.10 6.43 19.35
C ARG A 12 14.15 6.17 17.84
N GLN A 13 14.95 5.21 17.40
CA GLN A 13 15.02 4.84 15.98
C GLN A 13 13.73 4.17 15.50
N SER A 14 13.13 3.32 16.32
CA SER A 14 11.88 2.63 16.04
C SER A 14 10.73 3.62 15.86
N ASP A 15 10.60 4.61 16.76
CA ASP A 15 9.54 5.61 16.69
C ASP A 15 9.61 6.45 15.41
N LYS A 16 10.82 6.89 15.04
CA LYS A 16 11.04 7.60 13.76
C LYS A 16 10.63 6.76 12.55
N ARG A 17 11.06 5.49 12.50
CA ARG A 17 10.69 4.56 11.41
C ARG A 17 9.19 4.28 11.39
N ARG A 18 8.57 4.14 12.56
CA ARG A 18 7.13 3.86 12.70
C ARG A 18 6.29 4.97 12.09
N ILE A 19 6.63 6.24 12.31
CA ILE A 19 5.90 7.39 11.75
C ILE A 19 5.94 7.35 10.21
N VAL A 20 7.13 7.23 9.62
CA VAL A 20 7.32 7.18 8.16
C VAL A 20 6.61 5.97 7.55
N ASN A 21 6.78 4.79 8.16
CA ASN A 21 6.17 3.56 7.67
C ASN A 21 4.64 3.60 7.77
N ARG A 22 4.09 4.22 8.83
CA ARG A 22 2.65 4.42 8.98
C ARG A 22 2.12 5.32 7.86
N ALA A 23 2.78 6.44 7.57
CA ALA A 23 2.38 7.35 6.50
C ALA A 23 2.40 6.68 5.12
N LEU A 24 3.47 5.95 4.77
CA LEU A 24 3.57 5.20 3.52
C LEU A 24 2.48 4.12 3.41
N LYS A 25 2.21 3.41 4.52
CA LYS A 25 1.14 2.40 4.58
C LYS A 25 -0.25 3.02 4.44
N ALA A 26 -0.48 4.20 5.01
CA ALA A 26 -1.72 4.92 4.83
C ALA A 26 -1.90 5.36 3.37
N ARG A 27 -0.84 5.87 2.74
CA ARG A 27 -0.90 6.39 1.36
C ARG A 27 -1.35 5.33 0.35
N PHE A 28 -0.71 4.15 0.30
CA PHE A 28 -1.12 3.13 -0.66
C PHE A 28 -2.50 2.53 -0.31
N ARG A 29 -2.90 2.49 0.97
CA ARG A 29 -4.25 2.04 1.36
C ARG A 29 -5.33 3.01 0.91
N SER A 30 -5.10 4.31 1.05
CA SER A 30 -6.00 5.34 0.54
C SER A 30 -6.11 5.25 -0.98
N GLN A 31 -4.98 5.07 -1.69
CA GLN A 31 -4.99 4.88 -3.13
C GLN A 31 -5.75 3.61 -3.55
N MET A 32 -5.53 2.50 -2.85
CA MET A 32 -6.26 1.25 -3.08
C MET A 32 -7.77 1.44 -2.89
N LYS A 33 -8.19 2.19 -1.87
CA LYS A 33 -9.61 2.53 -1.67
C LYS A 33 -10.15 3.35 -2.84
N LYS A 34 -9.41 4.37 -3.32
CA LYS A 34 -9.80 5.19 -4.49
C LYS A 34 -10.01 4.31 -5.73
N VAL A 35 -9.05 3.43 -6.04
CA VAL A 35 -9.14 2.49 -7.18
C VAL A 35 -10.41 1.63 -7.09
N LEU A 36 -10.71 1.08 -5.91
CA LEU A 36 -11.89 0.23 -5.72
C LEU A 36 -13.21 1.00 -5.84
N VAL A 37 -13.26 2.24 -5.34
CA VAL A 37 -14.44 3.12 -5.47
C VAL A 37 -14.67 3.48 -6.94
N LEU A 38 -13.63 3.88 -7.66
CA LEU A 38 -13.72 4.21 -9.09
C LEU A 38 -14.12 3.00 -9.93
N ALA A 39 -13.54 1.83 -9.64
CA ALA A 39 -13.88 0.59 -10.34
C ALA A 39 -15.36 0.20 -10.13
N LYS A 40 -15.92 0.47 -8.94
CA LYS A 40 -17.34 0.22 -8.66
C LYS A 40 -18.25 1.24 -9.35
N ALA A 41 -17.83 2.50 -9.40
CA ALA A 41 -18.60 3.58 -10.02
C ALA A 41 -18.51 3.61 -11.56
N LYS A 42 -17.77 2.67 -12.18
CA LYS A 42 -17.44 2.68 -13.62
C LYS A 42 -16.82 4.00 -14.08
N GLY A 43 -16.11 4.68 -13.18
CA GLY A 43 -15.47 5.95 -13.49
C GLY A 43 -14.31 5.76 -14.45
N ASP A 44 -14.13 6.70 -15.36
CA ASP A 44 -12.93 6.75 -16.19
C ASP A 44 -11.67 6.91 -15.32
N GLY A 45 -10.55 6.35 -15.78
CA GLY A 45 -9.25 6.53 -15.10
C GLY A 45 -8.88 5.50 -14.05
N VAL A 46 -9.65 4.42 -13.85
CA VAL A 46 -9.28 3.28 -12.97
C VAL A 46 -7.88 2.75 -13.29
N GLN A 47 -7.53 2.66 -14.58
CA GLN A 47 -6.20 2.20 -15.02
C GLN A 47 -5.08 3.17 -14.61
N LYS A 48 -5.32 4.48 -14.64
CA LYS A 48 -4.35 5.49 -14.23
C LYS A 48 -4.07 5.39 -12.73
N GLU A 49 -5.12 5.32 -11.92
CA GLU A 49 -5.04 5.19 -10.47
C GLU A 49 -4.42 3.85 -10.06
N TYR A 50 -4.70 2.77 -10.80
CA TYR A 50 -4.08 1.47 -10.58
C TYR A 50 -2.57 1.50 -10.87
N ARG A 51 -2.13 2.17 -11.94
CA ARG A 51 -0.69 2.36 -12.22
C ARG A 51 0.00 3.14 -11.10
N GLU A 52 -0.64 4.17 -10.55
CA GLU A 52 -0.09 4.91 -9.41
C GLU A 52 0.01 4.03 -8.16
N LEU A 53 -1.03 3.24 -7.86
CA LEU A 53 -1.01 2.28 -6.75
C LEU A 53 0.15 1.28 -6.87
N VAL A 54 0.37 0.73 -8.07
CA VAL A 54 1.49 -0.19 -8.34
C VAL A 54 2.82 0.49 -8.06
N SER A 55 3.03 1.72 -8.54
CA SER A 55 4.24 2.51 -8.27
C SER A 55 4.48 2.68 -6.76
N TRP A 56 3.44 3.00 -5.99
CA TRP A 56 3.54 3.14 -4.54
C TRP A 56 3.88 1.83 -3.82
N LEU A 57 3.27 0.72 -4.24
CA LEU A 57 3.54 -0.61 -3.66
C LEU A 57 4.98 -1.06 -3.90
N ASP A 58 5.50 -0.88 -5.11
CA ASP A 58 6.86 -1.28 -5.45
C ASP A 58 7.89 -0.39 -4.77
N LYS A 59 7.64 0.93 -4.66
CA LYS A 59 8.46 1.84 -3.84
C LYS A 59 8.45 1.45 -2.35
N ALA A 60 7.30 1.02 -1.82
CA ALA A 60 7.20 0.58 -0.43
C ALA A 60 7.94 -0.75 -0.18
N ALA A 61 7.97 -1.64 -1.18
CA ALA A 61 8.73 -2.88 -1.14
C ALA A 61 10.24 -2.62 -1.21
N ALA A 62 10.68 -1.73 -2.11
CA ALA A 62 12.08 -1.33 -2.24
C ALA A 62 12.64 -0.69 -0.95
N LYS A 63 11.80 0.06 -0.23
CA LYS A 63 12.14 0.64 1.08
C LYS A 63 11.99 -0.33 2.26
N HIS A 64 11.73 -1.61 2.00
CA HIS A 64 11.48 -2.65 3.01
C HIS A 64 10.36 -2.31 4.02
N VAL A 65 9.42 -1.46 3.64
CA VAL A 65 8.25 -1.12 4.48
C VAL A 65 7.21 -2.24 4.45
N ILE A 66 7.14 -2.94 3.31
CA ILE A 66 6.37 -4.17 3.10
C ILE A 66 7.26 -5.21 2.40
N HIS A 67 6.97 -6.49 2.61
CA HIS A 67 7.68 -7.55 1.90
C HIS A 67 7.31 -7.58 0.41
N LYS A 68 8.22 -8.00 -0.47
CA LYS A 68 7.98 -8.15 -1.92
C LYS A 68 6.74 -9.00 -2.23
N ASN A 69 6.54 -10.09 -1.49
CA ASN A 69 5.35 -10.95 -1.64
C ASN A 69 4.07 -10.25 -1.17
N ALA A 70 4.16 -9.33 -0.20
CA ALA A 70 3.01 -8.54 0.20
C ALA A 70 2.62 -7.55 -0.90
N ALA A 71 3.59 -6.87 -1.53
CA ALA A 71 3.35 -6.01 -2.68
C ALA A 71 2.72 -6.79 -3.85
N SER A 72 3.29 -7.94 -4.22
CA SER A 72 2.75 -8.83 -5.25
C SER A 72 1.31 -9.27 -4.96
N ARG A 73 1.02 -9.69 -3.72
CA ARG A 73 -0.33 -10.06 -3.29
C ARG A 73 -1.32 -8.90 -3.40
N TYR A 74 -0.93 -7.68 -3.04
CA TYR A 74 -1.82 -6.51 -3.20
C TYR A 74 -2.10 -6.22 -4.68
N LYS A 75 -1.08 -6.27 -5.54
CA LYS A 75 -1.24 -6.08 -6.99
C LYS A 75 -2.23 -7.11 -7.58
N SER A 76 -1.99 -8.39 -7.30
CA SER A 76 -2.84 -9.49 -7.77
C SER A 76 -4.30 -9.35 -7.31
N ARG A 77 -4.53 -9.09 -6.01
CA ARG A 77 -5.89 -8.98 -5.45
C ARG A 77 -6.66 -7.80 -6.02
N VAL A 78 -6.03 -6.64 -6.18
CA VAL A 78 -6.70 -5.45 -6.74
C VAL A 78 -7.02 -5.66 -8.21
N ALA A 79 -6.09 -6.22 -9.00
CA ALA A 79 -6.34 -6.55 -10.40
C ALA A 79 -7.50 -7.53 -10.57
N ALA A 80 -7.53 -8.61 -9.77
CA ALA A 80 -8.61 -9.58 -9.78
C ALA A 80 -9.96 -8.92 -9.45
N LYS A 81 -9.99 -8.01 -8.45
CA LYS A 81 -11.22 -7.31 -8.08
C LYS A 81 -11.72 -6.38 -9.18
N ILE A 82 -10.82 -5.61 -9.82
CA ILE A 82 -11.17 -4.77 -10.97
C ILE A 82 -11.78 -5.63 -12.09
N LYS A 83 -11.14 -6.75 -12.44
CA LYS A 83 -11.64 -7.68 -13.45
C LYS A 83 -13.02 -8.24 -13.08
N SER A 84 -13.22 -8.65 -11.83
CA SER A 84 -14.53 -9.17 -11.38
C SER A 84 -15.66 -8.13 -11.46
N LEU A 85 -15.35 -6.87 -11.14
CA LEU A 85 -16.34 -5.78 -11.20
C LEU A 85 -16.69 -5.42 -12.64
N ALA A 86 -15.71 -5.50 -13.56
CA ALA A 86 -15.96 -5.35 -14.98
C ALA A 86 -16.79 -6.52 -15.55
N ALA A 87 -16.53 -7.77 -15.12
CA ALA A 87 -17.26 -8.95 -15.58
C ALA A 87 -18.70 -9.00 -15.08
N ALA A 88 -18.96 -8.60 -13.83
CA ALA A 88 -20.33 -8.56 -13.28
C ALA A 88 -21.21 -7.46 -13.89
N ALA A 89 -20.63 -6.55 -14.67
CA ALA A 89 -21.34 -5.49 -15.36
C ALA A 89 -21.66 -5.82 -16.84
N LYS A 90 -21.22 -7.00 -17.29
CA LYS A 90 -21.46 -7.54 -18.64
C LYS A 90 -22.59 -8.56 -18.57
#